data_AF-A0A8S9ZPK4-F1
#
_entry.id   AF-A0A8S9ZPK4-F1
#
_cell.length_a   1.000
_cell.length_b   1.000
_cell.length_c   1.000
_cell.angle_alpha   90.00
_cell.angle_beta   90.00
_cell.angle_gamma   90.00
#
_symmetry.space_group_name_H-M   'P 1'
#
loop_
_entity.id
_entity.type
_entity.pdbx_description
1 polymer ?
#
loop_
_entity_poly.entity_id
_entity_poly.type
_entity_poly.pdbx_seq_one_letter_code
_entity_poly.pdbx_strand_id
1 'polypeptide(L)'
;MLNNHQLNINKATVIVSNASTSVSTSKNIETESKNYLKRRECENYTNENVESFLTPWTYSCLFKPAIERVKHSYIENQDAVHALNNLLEIFRHVDQASHSFLYDFSKLIFNESGLENSINLQSYESYLRMHANAPTSDFEFPPRLSQIQEFQLFSVRAIALRRVLSRIPDDMSERRPFLETIKEIAASIKHLLDITNAIITIVPINYQHLVEKRKREFVQASKQYFKQQEANQVDLAMDLKVYIASNHLILQTMKLCLAIRERFNNIKYTIYF
;
A
#
# COMPACT_ATOMS: atom_id res chain seq x y z
N MET A 1 43.72 -26.40 64.68
CA MET A 1 43.25 -27.78 64.85
C MET A 1 43.03 -28.36 63.46
N LEU A 2 43.99 -29.18 62.99
CA LEU A 2 43.81 -30.62 62.63
C LEU A 2 42.77 -30.81 61.50
N ASN A 3 43.01 -31.46 60.36
CA ASN A 3 44.11 -32.29 59.86
C ASN A 3 43.85 -32.53 58.36
N ASN A 4 44.91 -32.48 57.54
CA ASN A 4 45.35 -33.49 56.56
C ASN A 4 44.33 -34.52 56.02
N HIS A 5 44.18 -34.61 54.68
CA HIS A 5 44.89 -35.63 53.90
C HIS A 5 44.84 -35.40 52.39
N GLN A 6 45.85 -35.96 51.74
CA GLN A 6 46.35 -35.76 50.39
C GLN A 6 46.29 -37.13 49.66
N LEU A 7 46.39 -37.12 48.32
CA LEU A 7 46.78 -38.23 47.41
C LEU A 7 45.65 -39.27 47.12
N ASN A 8 45.52 -39.93 45.96
CA ASN A 8 46.34 -40.04 44.75
C ASN A 8 45.55 -40.71 43.59
N ILE A 9 45.85 -40.29 42.35
CA ILE A 9 46.14 -41.07 41.12
C ILE A 9 45.21 -42.21 40.63
N ASN A 10 44.72 -41.97 39.40
CA ASN A 10 44.54 -42.84 38.22
C ASN A 10 44.20 -44.34 38.37
N LYS A 11 43.12 -44.75 37.69
CA LYS A 11 43.09 -45.98 36.88
C LYS A 11 42.09 -45.86 35.72
N ALA A 12 42.55 -46.32 34.57
CA ALA A 12 41.94 -46.20 33.25
C ALA A 12 40.94 -47.34 32.93
N THR A 13 40.15 -47.07 31.89
CA THR A 13 39.58 -48.02 30.92
C THR A 13 38.33 -48.80 31.32
N VAL A 14 37.17 -48.44 30.74
CA VAL A 14 36.39 -49.35 29.87
C VAL A 14 35.72 -48.52 28.76
N ILE A 15 35.99 -48.98 27.53
CA ILE A 15 35.43 -48.56 26.26
C ILE A 15 33.96 -49.02 26.19
N VAL A 16 33.02 -48.11 25.94
CA VAL A 16 31.81 -48.44 25.17
C VAL A 16 31.54 -47.30 24.19
N SER A 17 31.79 -47.61 22.94
CA SER A 17 31.42 -46.89 21.74
C SER A 17 29.92 -46.60 21.74
N ASN A 18 29.52 -45.37 21.44
CA ASN A 18 28.33 -45.14 20.63
C ASN A 18 28.53 -43.86 19.81
N ALA A 19 28.69 -44.07 18.51
CA ALA A 19 28.63 -43.06 17.48
C ALA A 19 27.25 -42.40 17.47
N SER A 20 27.22 -41.10 17.17
CA SER A 20 26.18 -40.36 16.42
C SER A 20 26.03 -38.93 16.96
N THR A 21 26.84 -37.98 16.48
CA THR A 21 26.45 -36.56 16.53
C THR A 21 27.17 -35.77 15.44
N SER A 22 26.58 -35.69 14.24
CA SER A 22 26.99 -34.74 13.22
C SER A 22 25.94 -34.55 12.11
N VAL A 23 24.66 -34.32 12.43
CA VAL A 23 23.65 -33.96 11.40
C VAL A 23 22.58 -32.95 11.91
N SER A 24 22.87 -32.09 12.88
CA SER A 24 21.87 -31.14 13.42
C SER A 24 22.24 -29.66 13.32
N THR A 25 23.46 -29.30 12.93
CA THR A 25 23.90 -27.90 12.89
C THR A 25 23.60 -27.17 11.57
N SER A 26 23.53 -27.86 10.43
CA SER A 26 23.34 -27.19 9.13
C SER A 26 21.90 -26.78 8.83
N LYS A 27 20.89 -27.50 9.38
CA LYS A 27 19.48 -27.15 9.16
C LYS A 27 19.04 -25.92 9.96
N ASN A 28 19.56 -25.72 11.17
CA ASN A 28 19.21 -24.57 12.00
C ASN A 28 19.72 -23.24 11.43
N ILE A 29 20.94 -23.23 10.86
CA ILE A 29 21.54 -22.02 10.26
C ILE A 29 20.80 -21.61 8.98
N GLU A 30 20.28 -22.56 8.18
CA GLU A 30 19.46 -22.24 7.01
C GLU A 30 18.06 -21.71 7.38
N THR A 31 17.43 -22.23 8.44
CA THR A 31 16.16 -21.69 8.94
C THR A 31 16.33 -20.33 9.61
N GLU A 32 17.41 -20.09 10.34
CA GLU A 32 17.73 -18.75 10.86
C GLU A 32 18.06 -17.78 9.73
N SER A 33 18.86 -18.17 8.74
CA SER A 33 19.17 -17.31 7.58
C SER A 33 17.93 -16.98 6.75
N LYS A 34 17.01 -17.94 6.56
CA LYS A 34 15.71 -17.69 5.92
C LYS A 34 14.80 -16.81 6.79
N ASN A 35 14.82 -16.96 8.12
CA ASN A 35 14.07 -16.09 9.02
C ASN A 35 14.68 -14.69 9.17
N TYR A 36 16.00 -14.55 8.98
CA TYR A 36 16.71 -13.26 8.92
C TYR A 36 16.47 -12.56 7.58
N LEU A 37 16.47 -13.27 6.45
CA LEU A 37 16.05 -12.71 5.15
C LEU A 37 14.56 -12.32 5.16
N LYS A 38 13.69 -13.18 5.71
CA LYS A 38 12.26 -12.90 5.86
C LYS A 38 11.98 -11.77 6.86
N ARG A 39 12.86 -11.54 7.84
CA ARG A 39 12.84 -10.35 8.71
C ARG A 39 13.30 -9.08 7.97
N ARG A 40 14.37 -9.14 7.17
CA ARG A 40 14.85 -7.99 6.37
C ARG A 40 13.87 -7.55 5.29
N GLU A 41 13.12 -8.46 4.67
CA GLU A 41 12.06 -8.07 3.73
C GLU A 41 10.87 -7.37 4.42
N CYS A 42 10.73 -7.54 5.74
CA CYS A 42 9.63 -6.98 6.53
C CYS A 42 9.96 -5.65 7.22
N GLU A 43 11.22 -5.19 7.19
CA GLU A 43 11.70 -3.97 7.86
C GLU A 43 11.90 -2.77 6.92
N ASN A 44 11.44 -2.83 5.67
CA ASN A 44 11.60 -1.71 4.73
C ASN A 44 10.44 -0.70 4.80
N TYR A 45 10.09 -0.25 6.00
CA TYR A 45 9.39 1.01 6.20
C TYR A 45 10.38 2.02 6.75
N THR A 46 11.30 2.50 5.91
CA THR A 46 11.97 3.76 6.20
C THR A 46 10.94 4.87 6.05
N ASN A 47 10.95 5.86 6.97
CA ASN A 47 9.99 6.98 6.95
C ASN A 47 9.89 7.64 5.55
N GLU A 48 10.99 7.69 4.79
CA GLU A 48 11.03 8.22 3.41
C GLU A 48 10.19 7.44 2.38
N ASN A 49 10.02 6.12 2.53
CA ASN A 49 9.25 5.32 1.58
C ASN A 49 7.74 5.32 1.85
N VAL A 50 7.34 5.60 3.09
CA VAL A 50 5.94 5.57 3.53
C VAL A 50 5.20 6.85 3.14
N GLU A 51 5.89 7.99 3.25
CA GLU A 51 5.40 9.30 2.83
C GLU A 51 5.06 9.36 1.32
N SER A 52 5.78 8.58 0.51
CA SER A 52 5.54 8.47 -0.94
C SER A 52 4.15 7.91 -1.29
N PHE A 53 3.46 7.23 -0.37
CA PHE A 53 2.20 6.57 -0.71
C PHE A 53 1.01 7.52 -0.85
N LEU A 54 1.03 8.63 -0.11
CA LEU A 54 -0.05 9.64 -0.12
C LEU A 54 0.15 10.65 -1.24
N THR A 55 1.40 10.82 -1.68
CA THR A 55 1.81 11.78 -2.70
C THR A 55 0.85 11.84 -3.90
N PRO A 56 0.51 10.74 -4.60
CA PRO A 56 -0.31 10.80 -5.82
C PRO A 56 -1.77 11.21 -5.57
N TRP A 57 -2.21 11.19 -4.31
CA TRP A 57 -3.59 11.47 -3.92
C TRP A 57 -3.73 12.84 -3.29
N THR A 58 -2.64 13.54 -3.01
CA THR A 58 -2.64 14.81 -2.28
C THR A 58 -3.51 15.86 -2.98
N TYR A 59 -3.38 16.00 -4.30
CA TYR A 59 -4.25 16.90 -5.05
C TYR A 59 -5.73 16.48 -4.97
N SER A 60 -6.03 15.24 -5.38
CA SER A 60 -7.41 14.76 -5.53
C SER A 60 -8.16 14.56 -4.21
N CYS A 61 -7.46 14.20 -3.13
CA CYS A 61 -8.05 13.93 -1.82
C CYS A 61 -8.02 15.15 -0.90
N LEU A 62 -6.97 15.99 -0.95
CA LEU A 62 -6.82 17.12 -0.03
C LEU A 62 -7.13 18.46 -0.69
N PHE A 63 -6.32 18.90 -1.64
CA PHE A 63 -6.40 20.27 -2.15
C PHE A 63 -7.65 20.53 -2.99
N LYS A 64 -7.96 19.66 -3.96
CA LYS A 64 -9.13 19.81 -4.82
C LYS A 64 -10.43 19.95 -4.02
N PRO A 65 -10.81 19.01 -3.13
CA PRO A 65 -12.05 19.14 -2.38
C PRO A 65 -12.01 20.30 -1.37
N ALA A 66 -10.84 20.67 -0.81
CA ALA A 66 -10.75 21.83 0.07
C ALA A 66 -11.04 23.15 -0.68
N ILE A 67 -10.42 23.33 -1.85
CA ILE A 67 -10.61 24.53 -2.68
C ILE A 67 -12.04 24.57 -3.25
N GLU A 68 -12.60 23.42 -3.68
CA GLU A 68 -14.00 23.33 -4.13
C GLU A 68 -14.98 23.74 -3.02
N ARG A 69 -14.76 23.32 -1.77
CA ARG A 69 -15.60 23.77 -0.64
C ARG A 69 -15.53 25.28 -0.45
N VAL A 70 -14.33 25.87 -0.51
CA VAL A 70 -14.16 27.33 -0.43
C VAL A 70 -14.87 28.00 -1.60
N LYS A 71 -14.72 27.48 -2.82
CA LYS A 71 -15.37 27.99 -4.03
C LYS A 71 -16.89 28.00 -3.90
N HIS A 72 -17.48 26.94 -3.35
CA HIS A 72 -18.90 26.89 -3.07
C HIS A 72 -19.37 27.98 -2.10
N SER A 73 -18.57 28.30 -1.07
CA SER A 73 -18.88 29.39 -0.13
C SER A 73 -18.82 30.79 -0.75
N TYR A 74 -18.12 30.96 -1.87
CA TYR A 74 -17.96 32.24 -2.57
C TYR A 74 -18.64 32.26 -3.95
N ILE A 75 -19.65 31.41 -4.16
CA ILE A 75 -20.26 31.20 -5.49
C ILE A 75 -20.84 32.48 -6.13
N GLU A 76 -21.26 33.44 -5.31
CA GLU A 76 -21.82 34.73 -5.76
C GLU A 76 -20.74 35.73 -6.21
N ASN A 77 -19.48 35.51 -5.82
CA ASN A 77 -18.36 36.38 -6.17
C ASN A 77 -17.59 35.80 -7.36
N GLN A 78 -17.84 36.35 -8.55
CA GLN A 78 -17.23 35.89 -9.80
C GLN A 78 -15.69 35.99 -9.79
N ASP A 79 -15.13 37.04 -9.21
CA ASP A 79 -13.68 37.22 -9.13
C ASP A 79 -13.03 36.15 -8.23
N ALA A 80 -13.64 35.88 -7.08
CA ALA A 80 -13.18 34.83 -6.17
C ALA A 80 -13.28 33.44 -6.82
N VAL A 81 -14.38 33.14 -7.51
CA VAL A 81 -14.55 31.88 -8.24
C VAL A 81 -13.49 31.75 -9.35
N HIS A 82 -13.20 32.83 -10.09
CA HIS A 82 -12.17 32.81 -11.12
C HIS A 82 -10.78 32.56 -10.54
N ALA A 83 -10.42 33.25 -9.45
CA ALA A 83 -9.14 33.04 -8.76
C ALA A 83 -8.98 31.60 -8.23
N LEU A 84 -10.04 31.02 -7.66
CA LEU A 84 -10.03 29.65 -7.15
C LEU A 84 -9.94 28.60 -8.27
N ASN A 85 -10.59 28.84 -9.41
CA ASN A 85 -10.42 27.98 -10.59
C ASN A 85 -8.98 28.04 -11.14
N ASN A 86 -8.38 29.24 -11.19
CA ASN A 86 -6.97 29.39 -11.58
C ASN A 86 -6.05 28.64 -10.61
N LEU A 87 -6.30 28.74 -9.31
CA LEU A 87 -5.55 28.00 -8.29
C LEU A 87 -5.66 26.48 -8.46
N LEU A 88 -6.87 25.96 -8.73
CA LEU A 88 -7.09 24.53 -9.01
C LEU A 88 -6.26 24.04 -10.20
N GLU A 89 -6.19 24.83 -11.28
CA GLU A 89 -5.39 24.51 -12.46
C GLU A 89 -3.89 24.58 -12.17
N ILE A 90 -3.41 25.61 -11.48
CA ILE A 90 -2.00 25.73 -11.09
C ILE A 90 -1.58 24.54 -10.23
N PHE A 91 -2.37 24.19 -9.21
CA PHE A 91 -2.05 23.06 -8.34
C PHE A 91 -2.08 21.73 -9.10
N ARG A 92 -3.01 21.56 -10.05
CA ARG A 92 -3.02 20.39 -10.94
C ARG A 92 -1.75 20.33 -11.79
N HIS A 93 -1.29 21.45 -12.33
CA HIS A 93 -0.06 21.51 -13.12
C HIS A 93 1.18 21.24 -12.28
N VAL A 94 1.24 21.78 -11.07
CA VAL A 94 2.35 21.57 -10.12
C VAL A 94 2.42 20.10 -9.70
N ASP A 95 1.29 19.46 -9.40
CA ASP A 95 1.21 18.03 -9.06
C ASP A 95 1.76 17.14 -10.19
N GLN A 96 1.44 17.49 -11.44
CA GLN A 96 1.93 16.78 -12.64
C GLN A 96 3.42 17.02 -12.89
N ALA A 97 3.93 18.22 -12.60
CA ALA A 97 5.33 18.58 -12.80
C ALA A 97 6.26 18.04 -11.71
N SER A 98 5.79 18.05 -10.46
CA SER A 98 6.52 17.58 -9.28
C SER A 98 5.57 16.84 -8.35
N HIS A 99 5.60 15.51 -8.44
CA HIS A 99 4.68 14.65 -7.72
C HIS A 99 4.71 14.89 -6.21
N SER A 100 5.87 15.18 -5.58
CA SER A 100 5.96 15.39 -4.12
C SER A 100 5.57 16.79 -3.65
N PHE A 101 5.54 17.78 -4.54
CA PHE A 101 5.46 19.19 -4.12
C PHE A 101 4.24 19.49 -3.28
N LEU A 102 3.04 19.08 -3.72
CA LEU A 102 1.81 19.36 -2.98
C LEU A 102 1.79 18.64 -1.63
N TYR A 103 2.38 17.44 -1.55
CA TYR A 103 2.51 16.72 -0.30
C TYR A 103 3.43 17.46 0.68
N ASP A 104 4.62 17.87 0.21
CA ASP A 104 5.58 18.64 1.01
C ASP A 104 5.01 20.00 1.42
N PHE A 105 4.29 20.67 0.52
CA PHE A 105 3.57 21.90 0.80
C PHE A 105 2.47 21.72 1.85
N SER A 106 1.72 20.61 1.80
CA SER A 106 0.71 20.31 2.82
C SER A 106 1.34 20.11 4.20
N LYS A 107 2.47 19.39 4.27
CA LYS A 107 3.24 19.22 5.52
C LYS A 107 3.66 20.58 6.07
N LEU A 108 4.15 21.48 5.22
CA LEU A 108 4.52 22.83 5.63
C LEU A 108 3.33 23.62 6.19
N ILE A 109 2.18 23.65 5.49
CA ILE A 109 0.97 24.33 5.97
C ILE A 109 0.56 23.80 7.34
N PHE A 110 0.57 22.48 7.51
CA PHE A 110 0.13 21.89 8.76
C PHE A 110 1.11 22.17 9.91
N ASN A 111 2.41 22.16 9.65
CA ASN A 111 3.43 22.54 10.64
C ASN A 111 3.24 23.98 11.11
N GLU A 112 3.03 24.92 10.19
CA GLU A 112 2.77 26.33 10.50
C GLU A 112 1.46 26.54 11.27
N SER A 113 0.47 25.65 11.09
CA SER A 113 -0.81 25.72 11.81
C SER A 113 -0.79 25.15 13.23
N GLY A 114 0.38 24.71 13.73
CA GLY A 114 0.52 24.10 15.06
C GLY A 114 -0.04 22.67 15.16
N LEU A 115 -0.30 22.02 14.02
CA LEU A 115 -0.86 20.67 13.93
C LEU A 115 0.22 19.58 13.84
N GLU A 116 1.50 19.91 14.12
CA GLU A 116 2.70 19.09 13.91
C GLU A 116 2.57 17.62 14.37
N ASN A 117 2.00 17.39 15.57
CA ASN A 117 1.84 16.05 16.16
C ASN A 117 0.68 15.21 15.56
N SER A 118 -0.23 15.83 14.80
CA SER A 118 -1.38 15.14 14.20
C SER A 118 -1.08 14.58 12.81
N ILE A 119 -0.09 15.11 12.09
CA ILE A 119 0.03 14.92 10.63
C ILE A 119 0.71 13.61 10.25
N ASN A 120 1.76 13.17 10.95
CA ASN A 120 2.47 11.96 10.53
C ASN A 120 1.66 10.67 10.80
N LEU A 121 0.75 10.67 11.78
CA LEU A 121 -0.09 9.51 12.11
C LEU A 121 -1.55 9.62 11.66
N GLN A 122 -2.21 10.78 11.82
CA GLN A 122 -3.63 10.94 11.47
C GLN A 122 -3.83 11.26 9.97
N SER A 123 -2.77 11.58 9.22
CA SER A 123 -2.90 11.76 7.77
C SER A 123 -3.29 10.46 7.08
N TYR A 124 -2.66 9.31 7.38
CA TYR A 124 -3.01 8.04 6.74
C TYR A 124 -4.46 7.63 6.99
N GLU A 125 -4.97 7.88 8.20
CA GLU A 125 -6.38 7.69 8.53
C GLU A 125 -7.27 8.66 7.72
N SER A 126 -6.93 9.95 7.73
CA SER A 126 -7.70 10.99 7.03
C SER A 126 -7.74 10.73 5.53
N TYR A 127 -6.63 10.35 4.91
CA TYR A 127 -6.55 9.99 3.49
C TYR A 127 -7.40 8.75 3.17
N LEU A 128 -7.43 7.74 4.06
CA LEU A 128 -8.35 6.61 3.90
C LEU A 128 -9.80 7.07 3.89
N ARG A 129 -10.21 7.90 4.86
CA ARG A 129 -11.58 8.44 4.91
C ARG A 129 -11.89 9.25 3.64
N MET A 130 -10.94 10.06 3.16
CA MET A 130 -11.10 10.86 1.94
C MET A 130 -11.27 10.00 0.68
N HIS A 131 -10.67 8.80 0.62
CA HIS A 131 -10.83 7.89 -0.51
C HIS A 131 -12.27 7.43 -0.76
N ALA A 132 -13.16 7.52 0.24
CA ALA A 132 -14.59 7.22 0.07
C ALA A 132 -15.25 8.13 -0.98
N ASN A 133 -14.86 9.41 -1.01
CA ASN A 133 -15.45 10.45 -1.86
C ASN A 133 -14.49 10.97 -2.93
N ALA A 134 -13.25 10.46 -2.98
CA ALA A 134 -12.27 10.87 -3.96
C ALA A 134 -12.72 10.56 -5.40
N PRO A 135 -12.37 11.39 -6.40
CA PRO A 135 -12.64 11.12 -7.81
C PRO A 135 -12.21 9.70 -8.24
N THR A 136 -12.95 9.08 -9.15
CA THR A 136 -12.70 7.71 -9.64
C THR A 136 -11.86 7.67 -10.92
N SER A 137 -11.52 8.83 -11.49
CA SER A 137 -10.77 8.99 -12.75
C SER A 137 -9.43 8.24 -12.78
N ASP A 138 -8.82 8.01 -11.62
CA ASP A 138 -7.54 7.30 -11.51
C ASP A 138 -7.66 5.80 -11.75
N PHE A 139 -8.88 5.25 -11.65
CA PHE A 139 -9.21 3.85 -11.89
C PHE A 139 -10.02 3.65 -13.18
N GLU A 140 -10.42 4.72 -13.86
CA GLU A 140 -11.20 4.66 -15.09
C GLU A 140 -10.30 4.56 -16.32
N PHE A 141 -10.75 3.73 -17.26
CA PHE A 141 -10.13 3.62 -18.57
C PHE A 141 -10.74 4.61 -19.58
N PRO A 142 -9.98 5.02 -20.61
CA PRO A 142 -10.52 5.83 -21.69
C PRO A 142 -11.70 5.13 -22.40
N PRO A 143 -12.64 5.88 -23.01
CA PRO A 143 -13.85 5.33 -23.62
C PRO A 143 -13.63 4.16 -24.58
N ARG A 144 -12.50 4.17 -25.32
CA ARG A 144 -12.12 3.09 -26.25
C ARG A 144 -11.90 1.73 -25.57
N LEU A 145 -11.34 1.72 -24.36
CA LEU A 145 -11.11 0.50 -23.59
C LEU A 145 -12.32 0.14 -22.74
N SER A 146 -13.06 1.14 -22.27
CA SER A 146 -14.26 0.94 -21.46
C SER A 146 -15.41 0.25 -22.20
N GLN A 147 -15.32 0.11 -23.53
CA GLN A 147 -16.22 -0.73 -24.33
C GLN A 147 -15.95 -2.24 -24.16
N ILE A 148 -14.75 -2.61 -23.72
CA ILE A 148 -14.36 -3.99 -23.49
C ILE A 148 -14.70 -4.33 -22.03
N GLN A 149 -15.47 -5.42 -21.85
CA GLN A 149 -16.07 -5.79 -20.57
C GLN A 149 -15.02 -5.94 -19.46
N GLU A 150 -13.86 -6.49 -19.76
CA GLU A 150 -12.80 -6.77 -18.79
C GLU A 150 -12.24 -5.48 -18.17
N PHE A 151 -12.06 -4.43 -18.97
CA PHE A 151 -11.54 -3.14 -18.51
C PHE A 151 -12.57 -2.41 -17.66
N GLN A 152 -13.84 -2.41 -18.09
CA GLN A 152 -14.93 -1.85 -17.29
C GLN A 152 -15.03 -2.57 -15.94
N LEU A 153 -14.98 -3.90 -15.94
CA LEU A 153 -15.06 -4.70 -14.73
C LEU A 153 -13.84 -4.44 -13.83
N PHE A 154 -12.64 -4.32 -14.38
CA PHE A 154 -11.45 -3.94 -13.63
C PHE A 154 -11.65 -2.59 -12.92
N SER A 155 -12.13 -1.56 -13.62
CA SER A 155 -12.40 -0.25 -13.00
C SER A 155 -13.39 -0.37 -11.84
N VAL A 156 -14.51 -1.07 -12.04
CA VAL A 156 -15.52 -1.29 -11.00
C VAL A 156 -14.92 -2.00 -9.78
N ARG A 157 -14.09 -3.03 -9.98
CA ARG A 157 -13.46 -3.78 -8.88
C ARG A 157 -12.38 -2.97 -8.17
N ALA A 158 -11.60 -2.18 -8.89
CA ALA A 158 -10.58 -1.30 -8.29
C ALA A 158 -11.23 -0.21 -7.43
N ILE A 159 -12.31 0.41 -7.91
CA ILE A 159 -13.09 1.40 -7.16
C ILE A 159 -13.73 0.75 -5.92
N ALA A 160 -14.31 -0.45 -6.07
CA ALA A 160 -14.88 -1.20 -4.95
C ALA A 160 -13.82 -1.49 -3.87
N LEU A 161 -12.64 -1.99 -4.25
CA LEU A 161 -11.54 -2.23 -3.31
C LEU A 161 -11.14 -0.94 -2.57
N ARG A 162 -10.98 0.18 -3.29
CA ARG A 162 -10.67 1.48 -2.67
C ARG A 162 -11.74 1.89 -1.65
N ARG A 163 -13.03 1.73 -1.99
CA ARG A 163 -14.15 2.08 -1.10
C ARG A 163 -14.21 1.20 0.14
N VAL A 164 -13.98 -0.10 0.00
CA VAL A 164 -13.95 -0.99 1.19
C VAL A 164 -12.77 -0.63 2.09
N LEU A 165 -11.58 -0.35 1.53
CA LEU A 165 -10.42 0.10 2.30
C LEU A 165 -10.67 1.44 3.02
N SER A 166 -11.43 2.36 2.41
CA SER A 166 -11.76 3.65 3.04
C SER A 166 -12.63 3.56 4.31
N ARG A 167 -13.32 2.43 4.52
CA ARG A 167 -14.16 2.19 5.71
C ARG A 167 -13.38 1.66 6.90
N ILE A 168 -12.13 1.24 6.72
CA ILE A 168 -11.31 0.68 7.79
C ILE A 168 -11.29 1.57 9.04
N PRO A 169 -11.04 2.89 8.96
CA PRO A 169 -11.04 3.76 10.14
C PRO A 169 -12.35 3.77 10.94
N ASP A 170 -13.49 3.55 10.28
CA ASP A 170 -14.80 3.51 10.93
C ASP A 170 -15.08 2.13 11.54
N ASP A 171 -14.82 1.07 10.77
CA ASP A 171 -15.18 -0.30 11.15
C ASP A 171 -14.20 -0.92 12.16
N MET A 172 -12.96 -0.42 12.24
CA MET A 172 -11.86 -1.01 13.03
C MET A 172 -12.05 -0.91 14.54
N SER A 173 -12.89 0.03 15.00
CA SER A 173 -13.26 0.16 16.41
C SER A 173 -14.05 -1.04 16.94
N GLU A 174 -14.83 -1.70 16.09
CA GLU A 174 -15.73 -2.78 16.45
C GLU A 174 -15.36 -4.08 15.74
N ARG A 175 -15.12 -5.15 16.51
CA ARG A 175 -14.63 -6.43 15.97
C ARG A 175 -15.51 -7.02 14.87
N ARG A 176 -16.84 -6.94 15.00
CA ARG A 176 -17.78 -7.55 14.05
C ARG A 176 -17.78 -6.84 12.69
N PRO A 177 -18.04 -5.51 12.61
CA PRO A 177 -17.87 -4.74 11.38
C PRO A 177 -16.49 -4.93 10.75
N PHE A 178 -15.42 -4.86 11.55
CA PHE A 178 -14.07 -5.00 11.02
C PHE A 178 -13.81 -6.35 10.34
N LEU A 179 -14.27 -7.45 10.94
CA LEU A 179 -14.14 -8.78 10.34
C LEU A 179 -14.92 -8.92 9.04
N GLU A 180 -16.07 -8.25 8.90
CA GLU A 180 -16.82 -8.24 7.64
C GLU A 180 -16.08 -7.44 6.58
N THR A 181 -15.56 -6.27 6.94
CA THR A 181 -14.72 -5.45 6.05
C THR A 181 -13.46 -6.20 5.59
N ILE A 182 -12.82 -6.99 6.45
CA ILE A 182 -11.69 -7.87 6.07
C ILE A 182 -12.11 -8.91 5.01
N LYS A 183 -13.28 -9.55 5.16
CA LYS A 183 -13.79 -10.51 4.17
C LYS A 183 -14.08 -9.83 2.84
N GLU A 184 -14.70 -8.65 2.87
CA GLU A 184 -14.97 -7.86 1.67
C GLU A 184 -13.69 -7.43 0.95
N ILE A 185 -12.63 -7.06 1.69
CA ILE A 185 -11.31 -6.75 1.14
C ILE A 185 -10.72 -7.99 0.46
N ALA A 186 -10.75 -9.15 1.13
CA ALA A 186 -10.23 -10.40 0.57
C ALA A 186 -10.98 -10.79 -0.72
N ALA A 187 -12.32 -10.68 -0.74
CA ALA A 187 -13.13 -10.93 -1.92
C ALA A 187 -12.80 -9.93 -3.05
N SER A 188 -12.66 -8.64 -2.74
CA SER A 188 -12.33 -7.59 -3.71
C SER A 188 -10.94 -7.79 -4.32
N ILE A 189 -9.94 -8.15 -3.53
CA ILE A 189 -8.59 -8.50 -3.99
C ILE A 189 -8.64 -9.70 -4.94
N LYS A 190 -9.35 -10.76 -4.56
CA LYS A 190 -9.51 -11.96 -5.40
C LYS A 190 -10.13 -11.61 -6.75
N HIS A 191 -11.27 -10.91 -6.73
CA HIS A 191 -11.95 -10.51 -7.96
C HIS A 191 -11.08 -9.60 -8.85
N LEU A 192 -10.31 -8.68 -8.25
CA LEU A 192 -9.40 -7.82 -9.00
C LEU A 192 -8.25 -8.63 -9.63
N LEU A 193 -7.72 -9.64 -8.94
CA LEU A 193 -6.69 -10.52 -9.49
C LEU A 193 -7.22 -11.40 -10.63
N ASP A 194 -8.42 -11.96 -10.47
CA ASP A 194 -9.07 -12.78 -11.49
C ASP A 194 -9.25 -12.00 -12.79
N ILE A 195 -9.78 -10.77 -12.71
CA ILE A 195 -9.95 -9.91 -13.89
C ILE A 195 -8.61 -9.39 -14.44
N THR A 196 -7.61 -9.16 -13.59
CA THR A 196 -6.25 -8.80 -14.05
C THR A 196 -5.64 -9.93 -14.88
N ASN A 197 -5.80 -11.18 -14.45
CA ASN A 197 -5.32 -12.34 -15.22
C ASN A 197 -6.02 -12.43 -16.58
N ALA A 198 -7.33 -12.17 -16.65
CA ALA A 198 -8.04 -12.08 -17.93
C ALA A 198 -7.48 -10.95 -18.81
N ILE A 199 -7.29 -9.75 -18.26
CA ILE A 199 -6.71 -8.60 -18.99
C ILE A 199 -5.31 -8.90 -19.53
N ILE A 200 -4.46 -9.61 -18.79
CA ILE A 200 -3.10 -9.95 -19.23
C ILE A 200 -3.13 -10.74 -20.55
N THR A 201 -4.14 -11.59 -20.76
CA THR A 201 -4.30 -12.33 -22.03
C THR A 201 -4.68 -11.44 -23.21
N ILE A 202 -5.28 -10.28 -22.95
CA ILE A 202 -5.78 -9.32 -23.95
C ILE A 202 -4.73 -8.23 -24.23
N VAL A 203 -3.90 -7.90 -23.25
CA VAL A 203 -2.83 -6.91 -23.39
C VAL A 203 -1.78 -7.41 -24.39
N PRO A 204 -1.26 -6.54 -25.27
CA PRO A 204 -0.19 -6.89 -26.20
C PRO A 204 1.02 -7.53 -25.50
N ILE A 205 1.60 -8.56 -26.12
CA ILE A 205 2.66 -9.42 -25.55
C ILE A 205 3.83 -8.61 -24.99
N ASN A 206 4.22 -7.54 -25.70
CA ASN A 206 5.29 -6.64 -25.30
C ASN A 206 5.03 -5.89 -23.99
N TYR A 207 3.79 -5.82 -23.49
CA TYR A 207 3.43 -5.16 -22.24
C TYR A 207 2.97 -6.11 -21.12
N GLN A 208 2.75 -7.39 -21.42
CA GLN A 208 2.32 -8.39 -20.43
C GLN A 208 3.27 -8.47 -19.24
N HIS A 209 4.58 -8.45 -19.48
CA HIS A 209 5.60 -8.53 -18.43
C HIS A 209 5.50 -7.38 -17.40
N LEU A 210 5.09 -6.19 -17.84
CA LEU A 210 4.92 -5.02 -16.99
C LEU A 210 3.65 -5.14 -16.14
N VAL A 211 2.54 -5.57 -16.74
CA VAL A 211 1.29 -5.83 -16.01
C VAL A 211 1.50 -6.94 -14.97
N GLU A 212 2.21 -8.00 -15.35
CA GLU A 212 2.62 -9.08 -14.42
C GLU A 212 3.52 -8.57 -13.28
N LYS A 213 4.46 -7.65 -13.58
CA LYS A 213 5.27 -7.00 -12.53
C LYS A 213 4.39 -6.23 -11.54
N ARG A 214 3.46 -5.41 -12.03
CA ARG A 214 2.55 -4.64 -11.16
C ARG A 214 1.55 -5.53 -10.41
N LYS A 215 1.13 -6.65 -11.01
CA LYS A 215 0.34 -7.68 -10.34
C LYS A 215 1.10 -8.26 -9.14
N ARG A 216 2.39 -8.57 -9.30
CA ARG A 216 3.24 -9.06 -8.19
C ARG A 216 3.41 -8.03 -7.08
N GLU A 217 3.65 -6.76 -7.41
CA GLU A 217 3.74 -5.66 -6.43
C GLU A 217 2.42 -5.49 -5.66
N PHE A 218 1.28 -5.58 -6.35
CA PHE A 218 -0.05 -5.57 -5.72
C PHE A 218 -0.26 -6.76 -4.77
N VAL A 219 0.11 -7.98 -5.18
CA VAL A 219 0.05 -9.18 -4.31
C VAL A 219 0.97 -9.06 -3.09
N GLN A 220 2.14 -8.43 -3.24
CA GLN A 220 3.03 -8.16 -2.10
C GLN A 220 2.40 -7.18 -1.12
N ALA A 221 1.81 -6.07 -1.60
CA ALA A 221 1.12 -5.12 -0.76
C ALA A 221 -0.11 -5.73 -0.07
N SER A 222 -0.88 -6.59 -0.74
CA SER A 222 -2.02 -7.27 -0.13
C SER A 222 -1.59 -8.22 1.00
N LYS A 223 -0.51 -8.98 0.80
CA LYS A 223 0.06 -9.83 1.86
C LYS A 223 0.52 -9.00 3.06
N GLN A 224 1.17 -7.86 2.79
CA GLN A 224 1.62 -6.96 3.83
C GLN A 224 0.44 -6.38 4.62
N TYR A 225 -0.65 -6.00 3.95
CA TYR A 225 -1.90 -5.57 4.60
C TYR A 225 -2.42 -6.62 5.58
N PHE A 226 -2.62 -7.86 5.14
CA PHE A 226 -3.14 -8.92 6.03
C PHE A 226 -2.19 -9.23 7.19
N LYS A 227 -0.87 -9.12 6.97
CA LYS A 227 0.12 -9.26 8.05
C LYS A 227 -0.03 -8.16 9.12
N GLN A 228 -0.16 -6.89 8.71
CA GLN A 228 -0.35 -5.80 9.67
C GLN A 228 -1.69 -5.90 10.38
N GLN A 229 -2.74 -6.33 9.66
CA GLN A 229 -4.06 -6.58 10.24
C GLN A 229 -4.01 -7.69 11.29
N GLU A 230 -3.33 -8.81 11.02
CA GLU A 230 -3.17 -9.92 11.96
C GLU A 230 -2.41 -9.48 13.22
N ALA A 231 -1.33 -8.69 13.05
CA ALA A 231 -0.60 -8.11 14.17
C ALA A 231 -1.47 -7.18 15.04
N ASN A 232 -2.39 -6.43 14.43
CA ASN A 232 -3.31 -5.55 15.16
C ASN A 232 -4.33 -6.31 16.03
N GLN A 233 -4.62 -7.58 15.75
CA GLN A 233 -5.49 -8.37 16.64
C GLN A 233 -4.80 -8.70 17.97
N VAL A 234 -3.47 -8.57 18.03
CA VAL A 234 -2.65 -8.91 19.21
C VAL A 234 -2.29 -7.66 20.02
N ASP A 235 -2.19 -6.49 19.38
CA ASP A 235 -1.82 -5.21 20.01
C ASP A 235 -2.67 -4.07 19.46
N LEU A 236 -3.45 -3.43 20.35
CA LEU A 236 -4.40 -2.36 20.03
C LEU A 236 -3.71 -1.05 19.58
N ALA A 237 -2.39 -0.92 19.73
CA ALA A 237 -1.63 0.27 19.33
C ALA A 237 -1.17 0.26 17.85
N MET A 238 -1.64 -0.70 17.03
CA MET A 238 -1.15 -0.93 15.66
C MET A 238 -2.04 -0.39 14.53
N ASP A 239 -3.10 0.35 14.85
CA ASP A 239 -4.05 0.91 13.88
C ASP A 239 -3.37 1.67 12.74
N LEU A 240 -2.35 2.46 13.07
CA LEU A 240 -1.54 3.20 12.10
C LEU A 240 -0.93 2.30 11.01
N LYS A 241 -0.41 1.13 11.38
CA LYS A 241 0.26 0.24 10.42
C LYS A 241 -0.75 -0.37 9.45
N VAL A 242 -1.97 -0.63 9.92
CA VAL A 242 -3.07 -1.05 9.06
C VAL A 242 -3.46 0.09 8.12
N TYR A 243 -3.50 1.34 8.59
CA TYR A 243 -3.79 2.50 7.74
C TYR A 243 -2.73 2.73 6.66
N ILE A 244 -1.45 2.67 7.01
CA ILE A 244 -0.33 2.75 6.07
C ILE A 244 -0.43 1.64 5.02
N ALA A 245 -0.63 0.39 5.45
CA ALA A 245 -0.72 -0.74 4.54
C ALA A 245 -1.94 -0.64 3.60
N SER A 246 -3.05 -0.08 4.09
CA SER A 246 -4.27 0.14 3.29
C SER A 246 -4.06 1.20 2.22
N ASN A 247 -3.47 2.35 2.56
CA ASN A 247 -3.11 3.38 1.58
C ASN A 247 -2.11 2.85 0.54
N HIS A 248 -1.12 2.08 0.97
CA HIS A 248 -0.19 1.42 0.06
C HIS A 248 -0.90 0.45 -0.89
N LEU A 249 -1.90 -0.31 -0.43
CA LEU A 249 -2.69 -1.20 -1.27
C LEU A 249 -3.54 -0.42 -2.31
N ILE A 250 -4.13 0.72 -1.93
CA ILE A 250 -4.82 1.63 -2.86
C ILE A 250 -3.84 2.14 -3.92
N LEU A 251 -2.64 2.55 -3.53
CA LEU A 251 -1.59 2.99 -4.46
C LEU A 251 -1.21 1.89 -5.45
N GLN A 252 -1.01 0.65 -4.98
CA GLN A 252 -0.67 -0.46 -5.88
C GLN A 252 -1.82 -0.80 -6.84
N THR A 253 -3.07 -0.65 -6.39
CA THR A 253 -4.25 -0.77 -7.25
C THR A 253 -4.22 0.26 -8.38
N MET A 254 -3.90 1.52 -8.07
CA MET A 254 -3.76 2.59 -9.08
C MET A 254 -2.58 2.31 -10.03
N LYS A 255 -1.42 1.94 -9.49
CA LYS A 255 -0.23 1.60 -10.29
C LYS A 255 -0.48 0.44 -11.25
N LEU A 256 -1.32 -0.52 -10.87
CA LEU A 256 -1.77 -1.61 -11.74
C LEU A 256 -2.70 -1.09 -12.84
N CYS A 257 -3.68 -0.25 -12.49
CA CYS A 257 -4.58 0.40 -13.44
C CYS A 257 -3.80 1.21 -14.50
N LEU A 258 -2.83 2.02 -14.06
CA LEU A 258 -1.97 2.82 -14.95
C LEU A 258 -1.16 1.97 -15.92
N ALA A 259 -0.57 0.87 -15.43
CA ALA A 259 0.20 -0.04 -16.28
C ALA A 259 -0.64 -0.69 -17.37
N ILE A 260 -1.92 -0.96 -17.08
CA ILE A 260 -2.88 -1.43 -18.08
C ILE A 260 -3.25 -0.27 -19.03
N ARG A 261 -3.58 0.91 -18.49
CA ARG A 261 -4.11 2.07 -19.23
C ARG A 261 -3.14 2.68 -20.25
N GLU A 262 -1.90 2.98 -19.84
CA GLU A 262 -0.92 3.72 -20.66
C GLU A 262 -0.43 2.93 -21.89
N ARG A 263 -0.66 1.62 -21.91
CA ARG A 263 -0.09 0.73 -22.92
C ARG A 263 -1.02 0.45 -24.10
N PHE A 264 -2.29 0.79 -23.97
CA PHE A 264 -3.22 0.87 -25.10
C PHE A 264 -3.16 2.21 -25.85
N ASN A 265 -2.66 3.28 -25.22
CA ASN A 265 -2.46 4.57 -25.90
C ASN A 265 -1.30 4.54 -26.91
N ASN A 266 -0.33 3.64 -26.74
CA ASN A 266 0.85 3.51 -27.62
C ASN A 266 0.61 2.63 -28.87
N ILE A 267 -0.56 2.00 -29.00
CA ILE A 267 -0.91 1.16 -30.18
C ILE A 267 -1.11 2.02 -31.46
N LYS A 268 -1.11 3.35 -31.34
CA LYS A 268 -1.30 4.28 -32.46
C LYS A 268 -0.15 4.35 -33.48
N TYR A 269 1.03 3.78 -33.23
CA TYR A 269 2.16 3.93 -34.16
C TYR A 269 2.57 2.67 -34.94
N THR A 270 1.78 1.58 -34.90
CA THR A 270 2.21 0.32 -35.55
C THR A 270 1.18 -0.31 -36.49
N ILE A 271 0.02 0.33 -36.74
CA ILE A 271 -0.97 -0.16 -37.72
C ILE A 271 -1.25 0.91 -38.79
N TYR A 272 -0.18 1.54 -39.27
CA TYR A 272 -0.14 2.27 -40.53
C TYR A 272 1.24 2.06 -41.17
N PHE A 273 1.51 0.86 -41.66
CA PHE A 273 2.42 0.57 -42.77
C PHE A 273 1.99 -0.76 -43.41
#